data_AF-X1KN88-F1
#
_entry.id   AF-X1KN88-F1
#
_cell.length_a   1.000
_cell.length_b   1.000
_cell.length_c   1.000
_cell.angle_alpha   90.00
_cell.angle_beta   90.00
_cell.angle_gamma   90.00
#
_symmetry.space_group_name_H-M   'P 1'
#
loop_
_entity.id
_entity.type
_entity.pdbx_description
1 polymer ?
#
loop_
_entity_poly.entity_id
_entity_poly.type
_entity_poly.pdbx_seq_one_letter_code
_entity_poly.pdbx_strand_id
1 'polypeptide(L)'
;MTALKDIKNKINLPTYKAWFEHITPLSLKKNCLTVSVGSSFAKEWLESRYSNLLSDSIKKVINNSCKIKIVAAPESLESTEGYYDEYIDESIESAYYLNKKKKQS
;
A
#
# COMPACT_ATOMS: atom_id res chain seq x y z
N MET A 1 -18.12 -3.31 -7.21
CA MET A 1 -17.40 -2.20 -6.55
C MET A 1 -16.27 -2.78 -5.72
N THR A 2 -15.01 -2.39 -5.98
CA THR A 2 -13.84 -2.96 -5.30
C THR A 2 -13.01 -1.82 -4.73
N ALA A 3 -12.72 -1.81 -3.43
CA ALA A 3 -12.08 -0.69 -2.73
C ALA A 3 -10.79 -0.22 -3.41
N LEU A 4 -9.99 -1.14 -3.97
CA LEU A 4 -8.75 -0.83 -4.69
C LEU A 4 -8.96 0.00 -5.96
N LYS A 5 -10.10 -0.14 -6.67
CA LYS A 5 -10.41 0.70 -7.85
C LYS A 5 -10.64 2.16 -7.45
N ASP A 6 -11.31 2.38 -6.33
CA ASP A 6 -11.54 3.72 -5.78
C ASP A 6 -10.20 4.39 -5.44
N ILE A 7 -9.30 3.62 -4.83
CA ILE A 7 -7.96 4.07 -4.46
C ILE A 7 -7.13 4.38 -5.71
N LYS A 8 -7.16 3.50 -6.72
CA LYS A 8 -6.49 3.70 -8.02
C LYS A 8 -6.95 4.98 -8.72
N ASN A 9 -8.18 5.44 -8.48
CA ASN A 9 -8.69 6.69 -9.04
C ASN A 9 -8.30 7.93 -8.22
N LYS A 10 -7.97 7.75 -6.93
CA LYS A 10 -7.55 8.83 -6.01
C LYS A 10 -6.04 9.08 -6.02
N ILE A 11 -5.25 8.13 -6.53
CA ILE A 11 -3.79 8.22 -6.56
C ILE A 11 -3.29 7.97 -7.97
N ASN A 12 -2.14 8.54 -8.30
CA ASN A 12 -1.54 8.37 -9.62
C ASN A 12 -1.11 6.90 -9.83
N LEU A 13 -1.17 6.44 -11.08
CA LEU A 13 -0.74 5.10 -11.50
C LEU A 13 0.62 4.67 -10.92
N PRO A 14 1.69 5.49 -10.94
CA PRO A 14 2.97 5.12 -10.37
C PRO A 14 2.91 4.89 -8.85
N THR A 15 2.15 5.70 -8.09
CA THR A 15 1.96 5.52 -6.64
C THR A 15 1.19 4.24 -6.34
N TYR A 16 0.17 3.95 -7.16
CA TYR A 16 -0.55 2.69 -7.08
C TYR A 16 0.39 1.51 -7.36
N LYS A 17 1.26 1.60 -8.38
CA LYS A 17 2.23 0.54 -8.64
C LYS A 17 3.20 0.36 -7.47
N ALA A 18 3.79 1.44 -7.00
CA ALA A 18 4.81 1.40 -5.96
C ALA A 18 4.32 0.83 -4.61
N TRP A 19 3.11 1.19 -4.19
CA TRP A 19 2.62 0.85 -2.86
C TRP A 19 1.47 -0.17 -2.86
N PHE A 20 0.69 -0.25 -3.94
CA PHE A 20 -0.53 -1.05 -4.03
C PHE A 20 -0.43 -2.27 -4.96
N GLU A 21 0.56 -2.34 -5.85
CA GLU A 21 0.72 -3.49 -6.77
C GLU A 21 0.97 -4.80 -6.02
N HIS A 22 1.77 -4.74 -4.95
CA HIS A 22 2.08 -5.89 -4.09
C HIS A 22 1.17 -6.02 -2.87
N ILE A 23 0.05 -5.27 -2.81
CA ILE A 23 -0.95 -5.47 -1.76
C ILE A 23 -1.80 -6.68 -2.11
N THR A 24 -1.69 -7.73 -1.32
CA THR A 24 -2.54 -8.92 -1.46
C THR A 24 -3.49 -9.02 -0.28
N PRO A 25 -4.82 -9.10 -0.50
CA PRO A 25 -5.76 -9.36 0.58
C PRO A 25 -5.57 -10.79 1.10
N LEU A 26 -5.20 -10.92 2.37
CA LEU A 26 -5.01 -12.22 3.03
C LEU A 26 -6.34 -12.80 3.51
N SER A 27 -7.14 -11.99 4.21
CA SER A 27 -8.39 -12.46 4.80
C SER A 27 -9.28 -11.30 5.20
N LEU A 28 -10.59 -11.48 5.05
CA LEU A 28 -11.62 -10.59 5.58
C LEU A 28 -12.44 -11.35 6.64
N LYS A 29 -12.28 -11.02 7.92
CA LYS A 29 -13.07 -11.62 9.02
C LYS A 29 -13.54 -10.57 10.00
N LYS A 30 -14.81 -10.65 10.45
CA LYS A 30 -15.39 -9.77 11.48
C LYS A 30 -15.10 -8.27 11.26
N ASN A 31 -15.33 -7.76 10.05
CA ASN A 31 -15.02 -6.36 9.74
C ASN A 31 -13.54 -6.01 9.97
N CYS A 32 -12.63 -6.95 9.76
CA CYS A 32 -11.20 -6.71 9.71
C CYS A 32 -10.65 -7.25 8.39
N LEU A 33 -10.14 -6.35 7.54
CA LEU A 33 -9.43 -6.71 6.32
C LEU A 33 -7.95 -6.80 6.65
N THR A 34 -7.37 -7.98 6.49
CA THR A 34 -5.93 -8.19 6.60
C THR A 34 -5.34 -8.20 5.20
N VAL A 35 -4.35 -7.36 4.95
CA VAL A 35 -3.62 -7.28 3.68
C VAL A 35 -2.13 -7.49 3.92
N SER A 36 -1.48 -8.27 3.07
CA SER A 36 -0.03 -8.39 3.04
C SER A 36 0.56 -7.43 2.03
N VAL A 37 1.70 -6.85 2.39
CA VAL A 37 2.57 -6.10 1.47
C VAL A 37 3.92 -6.80 1.37
N GLY A 38 4.55 -6.71 0.20
CA GLY A 38 5.89 -7.29 -0.03
C GLY A 38 7.02 -6.59 0.76
N SER A 39 6.75 -5.46 1.42
CA SER A 39 7.76 -4.73 2.18
C SER A 39 7.22 -4.15 3.48
N SER A 40 7.99 -4.30 4.57
CA SER A 40 7.74 -3.66 5.86
C SER A 40 7.66 -2.14 5.76
N PHE A 41 8.37 -1.54 4.80
CA PHE A 41 8.35 -0.10 4.58
C PHE A 41 7.05 0.39 3.96
N ALA A 42 6.54 -0.37 2.99
CA ALA A 42 5.23 -0.12 2.38
C ALA A 42 4.13 -0.17 3.43
N LYS A 43 4.22 -1.10 4.39
CA LYS A 43 3.30 -1.16 5.54
C LYS A 43 3.29 0.17 6.28
N GLU A 44 4.43 0.65 6.76
CA GLU A 44 4.51 1.89 7.54
C GLU A 44 4.01 3.10 6.75
N TRP A 45 4.37 3.20 5.47
CA TRP A 45 3.93 4.30 4.62
C TRP A 45 2.42 4.28 4.35
N LEU A 46 1.87 3.11 4.03
CA LEU A 46 0.43 2.93 3.87
C LEU A 46 -0.30 3.21 5.18
N GLU A 47 0.22 2.78 6.32
CA GLU A 47 -0.40 3.08 7.63
C GLU A 47 -0.36 4.58 7.95
N SER A 48 0.72 5.28 7.60
CA SER A 48 0.86 6.71 7.90
C SER A 48 0.04 7.60 6.95
N ARG A 49 0.14 7.38 5.63
CA ARG A 49 -0.47 8.25 4.61
C ARG A 49 -1.81 7.75 4.10
N TYR A 50 -1.97 6.44 3.97
CA TYR A 50 -3.11 5.84 3.29
C TYR A 50 -4.08 5.12 4.23
N SER A 51 -3.81 5.02 5.53
CA SER A 51 -4.70 4.34 6.48
C SER A 51 -6.09 4.95 6.50
N ASN A 52 -6.19 6.29 6.50
CA ASN A 52 -7.47 6.98 6.40
C ASN A 52 -8.18 6.71 5.08
N LEU A 53 -7.45 6.75 3.97
CA LEU A 53 -8.00 6.55 2.63
C LEU A 53 -8.48 5.09 2.44
N LEU A 54 -7.69 4.12 2.89
CA LEU A 54 -8.04 2.70 2.90
C LEU A 54 -9.25 2.44 3.80
N SER A 55 -9.25 3.01 5.01
CA SER A 55 -10.38 2.89 5.94
C SER A 55 -11.67 3.47 5.33
N ASP A 56 -11.61 4.64 4.69
CA ASP A 56 -12.76 5.25 4.00
C ASP A 56 -13.26 4.37 2.84
N SER A 57 -12.34 3.93 1.96
CA SER A 57 -12.67 3.07 0.82
C SER A 57 -13.25 1.73 1.25
N ILE A 58 -12.75 1.12 2.34
CA ILE A 58 -13.27 -0.15 2.86
C ILE A 58 -14.60 0.06 3.57
N LYS A 59 -14.78 1.14 4.34
CA LYS A 59 -16.06 1.49 4.95
C LYS A 59 -17.17 1.64 3.91
N LYS A 60 -16.87 2.21 2.74
CA LYS A 60 -17.83 2.29 1.62
C LYS A 60 -18.21 0.94 1.04
N VAL A 61 -17.27 -0.01 1.00
CA VAL A 61 -17.53 -1.35 0.43
C VAL A 61 -18.23 -2.27 1.43
N ILE A 62 -17.85 -2.21 2.70
CA ILE A 62 -18.32 -3.13 3.76
C ILE A 62 -19.47 -2.50 4.57
N ASN A 63 -19.85 -1.25 4.26
CA ASN A 63 -20.95 -0.46 4.83
C ASN A 63 -21.03 -0.48 6.37
N ASN A 64 -19.87 -0.69 7.01
CA ASN A 64 -19.72 -0.89 8.45
C ASN A 64 -18.28 -0.54 8.86
N SER A 65 -18.05 -0.30 10.16
CA SER A 65 -16.75 0.10 10.73
C SER A 65 -15.70 -1.00 10.62
N CYS A 66 -15.16 -1.18 9.42
CA CYS A 66 -14.12 -2.15 9.14
C CYS A 66 -12.74 -1.59 9.49
N LYS A 67 -11.93 -2.37 10.20
CA LYS A 67 -10.52 -2.06 10.45
C LYS A 67 -9.66 -2.68 9.35
N ILE A 68 -8.64 -1.95 8.91
CA ILE A 68 -7.62 -2.51 8.02
C ILE A 68 -6.38 -2.87 8.84
N LYS A 69 -5.81 -4.05 8.58
CA LYS A 69 -4.57 -4.52 9.17
C LYS A 69 -3.58 -4.81 8.06
N ILE A 70 -2.49 -4.04 8.02
CA ILE A 70 -1.44 -4.19 7.02
C ILE A 70 -0.31 -5.00 7.67
N VAL A 71 0.06 -6.12 7.04
CA VAL A 71 1.14 -6.99 7.50
C VAL A 71 2.22 -7.06 6.42
N ALA A 72 3.48 -7.13 6.82
CA ALA A 72 4.57 -7.42 5.88
C ALA A 72 4.57 -8.93 5.62
N ALA A 73 4.61 -9.34 4.36
CA ALA A 73 4.88 -10.73 4.01
C ALA A 73 6.32 -11.07 4.43
N PRO A 74 6.57 -12.27 5.00
CA PRO A 74 7.93 -12.71 5.25
C PRO A 74 8.69 -12.77 3.92
N GLU A 75 9.87 -12.19 3.92
CA GLU A 75 10.82 -12.03 2.80
C GLU A 75 11.17 -13.39 2.18
N SER A 76 10.35 -13.91 1.27
CA SER A 76 10.63 -15.18 0.58
C SER A 76 10.16 -15.23 -0.88
N LEU A 77 9.95 -14.09 -1.54
CA LEU A 77 9.82 -14.06 -3.01
C LEU A 77 10.50 -12.83 -3.63
N GLU A 78 11.75 -13.09 -4.02
CA GLU A 78 12.32 -12.91 -5.36
C GLU A 78 12.17 -11.54 -6.07
N SER A 79 13.32 -10.87 -6.16
CA SER A 79 13.84 -10.11 -7.31
C SER A 79 12.86 -9.16 -8.03
N THR A 80 12.69 -7.94 -7.51
CA THR A 80 12.13 -6.79 -8.26
C THR A 80 13.14 -5.62 -8.35
N GLU A 81 14.44 -5.92 -8.32
CA GLU A 81 15.49 -4.88 -8.50
C GLU A 81 15.54 -4.28 -9.93
N GLY A 82 14.70 -4.74 -10.87
CA GLY A 82 14.68 -4.24 -12.26
C GLY A 82 13.37 -3.61 -12.74
N TYR A 83 12.31 -3.55 -11.93
CA TYR A 83 10.98 -3.07 -12.38
C TYR A 83 10.73 -1.59 -12.07
N TYR A 84 11.44 -1.02 -11.10
CA TYR A 84 11.28 0.39 -10.71
C TYR A 84 12.11 1.36 -11.55
N ASP A 85 13.16 0.89 -12.24
CA ASP A 85 14.09 1.74 -13.01
C ASP A 85 13.44 2.37 -14.25
N GLU A 86 12.54 1.63 -14.93
CA GLU A 86 11.87 2.10 -16.15
C GLU A 86 10.67 3.04 -15.89
N TYR A 87 10.20 3.14 -14.65
CA TYR A 87 9.02 3.92 -14.27
C TYR A 87 9.28 4.85 -13.08
N ILE A 88 10.48 5.45 -13.06
CA ILE A 88 10.77 6.57 -12.16
C ILE A 88 10.07 7.83 -12.70
N ASP A 89 8.81 8.01 -12.33
CA ASP A 89 8.25 9.37 -12.25
C ASP A 89 8.95 10.06 -11.08
N GLU A 90 9.44 11.30 -11.25
CA GLU A 90 10.16 12.08 -10.21
C GLU A 90 9.41 12.09 -8.85
N SER A 91 8.09 11.87 -8.86
CA SER A 91 7.24 11.74 -7.67
C SER A 91 7.45 10.46 -6.83
N ILE A 92 7.87 9.34 -7.44
CA ILE A 92 8.07 8.05 -6.73
C ILE A 92 9.44 7.99 -6.09
N GLU A 93 10.44 8.48 -6.81
CA GLU A 93 11.82 8.51 -6.33
C GLU A 93 11.96 9.41 -5.11
N SER A 94 11.34 10.59 -5.16
CA SER A 94 11.26 11.49 -4.01
C SER A 94 10.52 10.85 -2.83
N ALA A 95 9.41 10.15 -3.03
CA ALA A 95 8.70 9.47 -1.94
C ALA A 95 9.53 8.33 -1.29
N TYR A 96 10.28 7.56 -2.09
CA TYR A 96 11.14 6.49 -1.61
C TYR A 96 12.36 7.04 -0.86
N TYR A 97 13.11 7.98 -1.46
CA TYR A 97 14.31 8.56 -0.85
C TYR A 97 13.99 9.48 0.34
N LEU A 98 12.87 10.22 0.35
CA LEU A 98 12.45 11.01 1.51
C LEU A 98 12.19 10.13 2.73
N ASN A 99 11.57 8.97 2.55
CA ASN A 99 11.33 8.05 3.65
C ASN A 99 12.64 7.33 4.08
N LYS A 100 13.56 7.03 3.15
CA LYS A 100 14.90 6.51 3.48
C LYS A 100 15.69 7.50 4.34
N LYS A 101 15.65 8.79 3.98
CA LYS A 101 16.40 9.87 4.66
C LYS A 101 15.85 10.21 6.06
N LYS A 102 14.53 10.06 6.28
CA LYS A 102 13.90 10.28 7.61
C LYS A 102 14.27 9.25 8.67
N LYS A 103 14.76 8.07 8.30
CA LYS A 103 15.13 7.01 9.24
C LYS A 103 16.60 7.10 9.70
N GLN A 104 17.38 8.01 9.11
CA GLN A 104 18.82 8.16 9.34
C GLN A 104 19.18 9.43 10.14
N SER A 105 18.21 10.12 10.73
CA SER A 105 18.41 11.31 11.57
C SER A 105 17.70 11.18 12.92
#